data_AF-A0A397S9H6-F1
#
_entry.id   AF-A0A397S9H6-F1
#
_cell.length_a   1.000
_cell.length_b   1.000
_cell.length_c   1.000
_cell.angle_alpha   90.00
_cell.angle_beta   90.00
_cell.angle_gamma   90.00
#
_symmetry.space_group_name_H-M   'P 1'
#
loop_
_entity.id
_entity.type
_entity.pdbx_description
1 polymer ?
#
loop_
_entity_poly.entity_id
_entity_poly.type
_entity_poly.pdbx_seq_one_letter_code
_entity_poly.pdbx_strand_id
1 'polypeptide(L)'
;MNNATLQKGTAISRINNDAEFQIYKFSNFLKSPDFNDSNSDLNDGTESTPFKEENIYLITGKFSTMQDGSINVTIITNVHLPIDKEDIPVMKPTVHLLGKTMDYAKLSEAGYTLQIQVKPYLSKDQFAPFLVNLTHPPNGRFKNALTKAKKIPRFIQLEYSSLQKTSYIVK
;
A
#
# COMPACT_ATOMS: atom_id res chain seq x y z
N MET A 1 -31.40 -0.57 -7.25
CA MET A 1 -30.19 -1.32 -7.63
C MET A 1 -29.21 -0.32 -8.20
N ASN A 2 -28.04 -0.13 -7.58
CA ASN A 2 -27.03 0.80 -8.11
C ASN A 2 -26.37 0.17 -9.34
N ASN A 3 -26.62 0.74 -10.52
CA ASN A 3 -26.07 0.28 -11.81
C ASN A 3 -24.59 0.70 -11.98
N ALA A 4 -23.73 0.42 -11.01
CA ALA A 4 -22.31 0.72 -11.14
C ALA A 4 -21.66 -0.21 -12.17
N THR A 5 -21.11 0.34 -13.24
CA THR A 5 -20.35 -0.42 -14.24
C THR A 5 -18.96 -0.71 -13.70
N LEU A 6 -18.55 -1.98 -13.64
CA LEU A 6 -17.24 -2.38 -13.14
C LEU A 6 -16.23 -2.48 -14.29
N GLN A 7 -15.25 -1.58 -14.32
CA GLN A 7 -14.09 -1.67 -15.20
C GLN A 7 -12.99 -2.49 -14.53
N LYS A 8 -12.41 -3.44 -15.25
CA LYS A 8 -11.23 -4.20 -14.81
C LYS A 8 -10.14 -4.10 -15.86
N GLY A 9 -8.88 -4.17 -15.44
CA GLY A 9 -7.76 -4.15 -16.36
C GLY A 9 -6.43 -4.34 -15.65
N THR A 10 -5.36 -4.13 -16.40
CA THR A 10 -3.99 -4.23 -15.90
C THR A 10 -3.33 -2.87 -15.96
N ALA A 11 -2.57 -2.53 -14.92
CA ALA A 11 -1.77 -1.33 -14.87
C ALA A 11 -0.35 -1.66 -14.40
N ILE A 12 0.60 -0.77 -14.68
CA ILE A 12 2.00 -0.93 -14.26
C ILE A 12 2.51 0.34 -13.59
N SER A 13 3.40 0.18 -12.60
CA SER A 13 4.25 1.27 -12.09
C SER A 13 5.72 0.90 -12.19
N ARG A 14 6.58 1.91 -12.29
CA ARG A 14 8.04 1.76 -12.30
C ARG A 14 8.54 1.61 -10.87
N ILE A 15 9.34 0.57 -10.59
CA ILE A 15 9.81 0.24 -9.23
C ILE A 15 11.32 0.41 -9.02
N ASN A 16 12.11 0.52 -10.09
CA ASN A 16 13.51 0.90 -10.08
C ASN A 16 13.85 1.74 -11.32
N ASN A 17 15.11 2.14 -11.45
CA ASN A 17 15.59 2.85 -12.66
C ASN A 17 15.79 1.89 -13.85
N ASP A 18 15.71 0.58 -13.62
CA ASP A 18 15.75 -0.43 -14.67
C ASP A 18 14.36 -0.60 -15.31
N ALA A 19 14.25 -1.43 -16.34
CA ALA A 19 12.98 -1.74 -17.01
C ALA A 19 12.06 -2.67 -16.20
N GLU A 20 12.16 -2.68 -14.86
CA GLU A 20 11.30 -3.48 -14.00
C GLU A 20 10.04 -2.72 -13.59
N PHE A 21 8.92 -3.44 -13.63
CA PHE A 21 7.61 -2.89 -13.34
C PHE A 21 6.87 -3.77 -12.32
N GLN A 22 6.13 -3.12 -11.43
CA GLN A 22 5.11 -3.81 -10.65
C GLN A 22 3.82 -3.86 -11.46
N ILE A 23 3.24 -5.05 -11.58
CA ILE A 23 1.96 -5.28 -12.26
C ILE A 23 0.82 -5.15 -11.23
N TYR A 24 -0.23 -4.43 -11.63
CA TYR A 24 -1.44 -4.23 -10.87
C TYR A 24 -2.65 -4.70 -11.67
N LYS A 25 -3.51 -5.51 -11.05
CA LYS A 25 -4.80 -5.90 -11.60
C LYS A 25 -5.86 -5.05 -10.91
N PHE A 26 -6.46 -4.11 -11.63
CA PHE A 26 -7.34 -3.13 -11.02
C PHE A 26 -8.83 -3.47 -11.24
N SER A 27 -9.65 -2.92 -10.36
CA SER A 27 -11.11 -2.90 -10.44
C SER A 27 -11.57 -1.50 -10.08
N ASN A 28 -12.28 -0.83 -10.98
CA ASN A 28 -12.79 0.53 -10.84
C ASN A 28 -14.31 0.53 -11.05
N PHE A 29 -15.06 1.04 -10.07
CA PHE A 29 -16.51 1.17 -10.17
C PHE A 29 -16.84 2.53 -10.79
N LEU A 30 -17.31 2.51 -12.02
CA LEU A 30 -17.80 3.69 -12.70
C LEU A 30 -19.19 4.03 -12.14
N LYS A 31 -19.34 5.26 -11.66
CA LYS A 31 -20.67 5.81 -11.36
C LYS A 31 -21.35 6.10 -12.70
N SER A 32 -22.59 5.66 -12.86
CA SER A 32 -23.41 6.10 -14.00
C SER A 32 -23.57 7.62 -13.91
N PRO A 33 -23.54 8.35 -15.04
CA PRO A 33 -23.95 9.75 -15.03
C PRO A 33 -25.45 9.76 -14.68
N ASP A 34 -25.77 10.26 -13.48
CA ASP A 34 -27.15 10.49 -13.10
C ASP A 34 -27.71 11.59 -14.03
N PHE A 35 -28.61 11.22 -14.94
CA PHE A 35 -29.44 12.17 -15.66
C PHE A 35 -30.40 12.80 -14.65
N ASN A 36 -30.25 14.12 -14.43
CA ASN A 36 -30.99 15.02 -13.54
C ASN A 36 -30.36 15.23 -12.15
N ASP A 37 -29.71 16.38 -11.93
CA ASP A 37 -30.48 17.54 -11.47
C ASP A 37 -29.70 18.84 -11.71
N SER A 38 -30.39 19.80 -12.31
CA SER A 38 -29.94 21.17 -12.48
C SER A 38 -29.92 21.89 -11.13
N ASN A 39 -28.74 22.15 -10.56
CA ASN A 39 -28.38 23.43 -9.93
C ASN A 39 -27.04 23.40 -9.17
N SER A 40 -26.35 24.53 -9.28
CA SER A 40 -25.31 25.08 -8.39
C SER A 40 -23.92 24.43 -8.40
N ASP A 41 -23.01 25.15 -9.08
CA ASP A 41 -21.71 25.61 -8.56
C ASP A 41 -21.02 24.70 -7.54
N LEU A 42 -20.23 23.75 -8.04
CA LEU A 42 -18.93 23.34 -7.53
C LEU A 42 -18.34 22.35 -8.55
N ASN A 43 -17.46 22.87 -9.41
CA ASN A 43 -16.68 22.06 -10.33
C ASN A 43 -15.65 21.23 -9.53
N ASP A 44 -16.08 20.10 -8.97
CA ASP A 44 -15.19 19.02 -8.53
C ASP A 44 -15.43 17.83 -9.45
N GLY A 45 -14.77 17.89 -10.61
CA GLY A 45 -14.89 16.96 -11.74
C GLY A 45 -14.49 15.53 -11.41
N THR A 46 -15.30 14.87 -10.60
CA THR A 46 -15.26 13.43 -10.33
C THR A 46 -16.24 12.70 -11.24
N GLU A 47 -16.30 13.08 -12.51
CA GLU A 47 -16.81 12.18 -13.54
C GLU A 47 -15.83 11.01 -13.62
N SER A 48 -16.26 9.86 -13.11
CA SER A 48 -15.49 8.61 -13.19
C SER A 48 -15.51 8.13 -14.63
N THR A 49 -14.73 8.79 -15.49
CA THR A 49 -14.51 8.36 -16.86
C THR A 49 -13.75 7.02 -16.85
N PRO A 50 -14.06 6.11 -17.80
CA PRO A 50 -13.31 4.88 -17.95
C PRO A 50 -11.82 5.20 -18.15
N PHE A 51 -10.96 4.37 -17.57
CA PHE A 51 -9.53 4.47 -17.88
C PHE A 51 -9.28 4.16 -19.34
N LYS A 52 -8.38 4.94 -19.93
CA LYS A 52 -7.88 4.76 -21.28
C LYS A 52 -6.52 4.08 -21.21
N GLU A 53 -6.25 3.22 -22.18
CA GLU A 53 -4.92 2.64 -22.35
C GLU A 53 -3.88 3.73 -22.56
N GLU A 54 -2.65 3.45 -22.14
CA GLU A 54 -1.47 4.32 -22.22
C GLU A 54 -1.54 5.61 -21.39
N ASN A 55 -2.71 5.97 -20.86
CA ASN A 55 -2.86 7.08 -19.94
C ASN A 55 -2.33 6.76 -18.56
N ILE A 56 -1.90 7.83 -17.87
CA ILE A 56 -1.32 7.76 -16.54
C ILE A 56 -2.34 8.24 -15.51
N TYR A 57 -2.50 7.46 -14.44
CA TYR A 57 -3.46 7.76 -13.39
C TYR A 57 -2.79 7.67 -12.02
N LEU A 58 -3.04 8.69 -11.21
CA LEU A 58 -2.82 8.65 -9.76
C LEU A 58 -4.05 8.02 -9.12
N ILE A 59 -3.92 6.84 -8.52
CA ILE A 59 -5.04 6.16 -7.87
C ILE A 59 -4.82 6.02 -6.37
N THR A 60 -5.94 5.98 -5.65
CA THR A 60 -6.02 5.55 -4.26
C THR A 60 -6.98 4.36 -4.22
N GLY A 61 -6.63 3.31 -3.49
CA GLY A 61 -7.43 2.10 -3.47
C GLY A 61 -7.16 1.19 -2.28
N LYS A 62 -7.90 0.07 -2.25
CA LYS A 62 -7.58 -1.07 -1.40
C LYS A 62 -6.69 -2.03 -2.17
N PHE A 63 -5.55 -2.34 -1.60
CA PHE A 63 -4.54 -3.20 -2.22
C PHE A 63 -4.59 -4.59 -1.59
N SER A 64 -4.37 -5.62 -2.41
CA SER A 64 -4.13 -6.98 -1.95
C SER A 64 -3.16 -7.66 -2.92
N THR A 65 -2.34 -8.58 -2.46
CA THR A 65 -1.35 -9.24 -3.33
C THR A 65 -1.92 -10.47 -4.02
N MET A 66 -1.35 -10.82 -5.18
CA MET A 66 -1.60 -12.05 -5.95
C MET A 66 -0.43 -13.05 -5.88
N GLN A 67 -0.71 -14.35 -6.10
CA GLN A 67 0.30 -15.43 -5.92
C GLN A 67 1.37 -15.39 -7.01
N ASP A 68 1.09 -14.67 -8.08
CA ASP A 68 1.97 -14.40 -9.21
C ASP A 68 2.81 -13.13 -9.01
N GLY A 69 2.85 -12.58 -7.79
CA GLY A 69 3.56 -11.33 -7.48
C GLY A 69 2.85 -10.04 -7.96
N SER A 70 1.70 -10.13 -8.64
CA SER A 70 0.91 -8.95 -9.01
C SER A 70 0.13 -8.37 -7.82
N ILE A 71 -0.35 -7.14 -7.93
CA ILE A 71 -1.14 -6.47 -6.88
C ILE A 71 -2.55 -6.22 -7.39
N ASN A 72 -3.54 -6.79 -6.70
CA ASN A 72 -4.94 -6.42 -6.86
C ASN A 72 -5.21 -5.04 -6.27
N VAL A 73 -5.89 -4.18 -7.03
CA VAL A 73 -6.32 -2.86 -6.56
C VAL A 73 -7.82 -2.69 -6.78
N THR A 74 -8.56 -2.46 -5.71
CA THR A 74 -9.91 -1.89 -5.81
C THR A 74 -9.80 -0.39 -5.70
N ILE A 75 -10.03 0.30 -6.81
CA ILE A 75 -9.87 1.76 -6.93
C ILE A 75 -11.02 2.45 -6.22
N ILE A 76 -10.67 3.40 -5.35
CA ILE A 76 -11.61 4.25 -4.62
C ILE A 76 -11.65 5.63 -5.29
N THR A 77 -10.48 6.20 -5.60
CA THR A 77 -10.35 7.47 -6.30
C THR A 77 -9.27 7.37 -7.36
N ASN A 78 -9.39 8.15 -8.43
CA ASN A 78 -8.39 8.26 -9.47
C ASN A 78 -8.33 9.69 -10.01
N VAL A 79 -7.15 10.09 -10.48
CA VAL A 79 -6.90 11.36 -11.15
C VAL A 79 -6.03 11.09 -12.36
N HIS A 80 -6.45 11.54 -13.54
CA HIS A 80 -5.62 11.50 -14.74
C HIS A 80 -4.45 12.48 -14.59
N LEU A 81 -3.22 12.00 -14.82
CA LEU A 81 -2.01 12.82 -14.82
C LEU A 81 -1.57 13.05 -16.27
N PRO A 82 -1.61 14.29 -16.78
CA PRO A 82 -1.13 14.62 -18.12
C PRO A 82 0.40 14.74 -18.12
N ILE A 83 1.07 13.63 -17.86
CA ILE A 83 2.54 13.53 -17.87
C ILE A 83 2.95 12.44 -18.87
N ASP A 84 4.21 12.46 -19.27
CA ASP A 84 4.76 11.42 -20.14
C ASP A 84 5.18 10.19 -19.31
N LYS A 85 5.26 9.03 -19.97
CA LYS A 85 5.64 7.75 -19.35
C LYS A 85 7.05 7.78 -18.76
N GLU A 86 7.92 8.55 -19.39
CA GLU A 86 9.32 8.73 -19.03
C GLU A 86 9.45 9.45 -17.69
N ASP A 87 8.55 10.40 -17.42
CA ASP A 87 8.52 11.26 -16.23
C ASP A 87 7.87 10.61 -15.00
N ILE A 88 7.37 9.37 -15.12
CA ILE A 88 6.81 8.65 -13.99
C ILE A 88 7.91 8.39 -12.95
N PRO A 89 7.74 8.85 -11.70
CA PRO A 89 8.73 8.61 -10.66
C PRO A 89 8.83 7.12 -10.33
N VAL A 90 10.05 6.69 -10.03
CA VAL A 90 10.31 5.35 -9.49
C VAL A 90 9.71 5.26 -8.10
N MET A 91 8.71 4.40 -7.92
CA MET A 91 8.06 4.23 -6.62
C MET A 91 7.75 2.76 -6.32
N LYS A 92 8.39 2.24 -5.27
CA LYS A 92 8.14 0.88 -4.76
C LYS A 92 6.88 0.88 -3.89
N PRO A 93 5.99 -0.13 -4.02
CA PRO A 93 4.90 -0.31 -3.08
C PRO A 93 5.46 -0.38 -1.65
N THR A 94 4.96 0.48 -0.76
CA THR A 94 5.34 0.40 0.66
C THR A 94 4.53 -0.71 1.32
N VAL A 95 5.21 -1.73 1.84
CA VAL A 95 4.55 -2.86 2.51
C VAL A 95 4.56 -2.61 4.01
N HIS A 96 3.39 -2.43 4.62
CA HIS A 96 3.26 -2.38 6.08
C HIS A 96 3.52 -3.78 6.66
N LEU A 97 4.20 -3.87 7.82
CA LEU A 97 4.42 -5.12 8.54
C LEU A 97 3.65 -5.11 9.87
N LEU A 98 3.02 -6.24 10.21
CA LEU A 98 2.44 -6.51 11.51
C LEU A 98 3.39 -7.38 12.33
N GLY A 99 3.84 -6.87 13.48
CA GLY A 99 4.71 -7.59 14.41
C GLY A 99 3.96 -8.16 15.62
N LYS A 100 4.41 -9.33 16.09
CA LYS A 100 4.05 -9.95 17.38
C LYS A 100 5.34 -10.23 18.16
N THR A 101 5.42 -9.73 19.39
CA THR A 101 6.54 -10.06 20.29
C THR A 101 6.49 -11.53 20.69
N MET A 102 7.61 -12.24 20.55
CA MET A 102 7.69 -13.66 20.92
C MET A 102 8.10 -13.86 22.38
N ASP A 103 8.94 -12.96 22.89
CA ASP A 103 9.51 -12.98 24.24
C ASP A 103 9.51 -11.56 24.85
N TYR A 104 9.83 -11.45 26.14
CA TYR A 104 10.22 -10.18 26.75
C TYR A 104 11.59 -9.73 26.25
N ALA A 105 11.85 -8.42 26.29
CA ALA A 105 13.17 -7.90 25.96
C ALA A 105 14.23 -8.45 26.92
N LYS A 106 15.29 -9.06 26.35
CA LYS A 106 16.44 -9.56 27.08
C LYS A 106 17.52 -8.49 27.08
N LEU A 107 18.11 -8.22 28.25
CA LEU A 107 19.26 -7.33 28.37
C LEU A 107 20.54 -8.15 28.26
N SER A 108 21.41 -7.80 27.33
CA SER A 108 22.78 -8.29 27.23
C SER A 108 23.77 -7.12 27.27
N GLU A 109 25.07 -7.41 27.24
CA GLU A 109 26.13 -6.40 27.15
C GLU A 109 25.99 -5.48 25.92
N ALA A 110 25.40 -5.99 24.83
CA ALA A 110 25.13 -5.23 23.61
C ALA A 110 23.84 -4.37 23.68
N GLY A 111 23.02 -4.53 24.73
CA GLY A 111 21.77 -3.80 24.91
C GLY A 111 20.53 -4.69 25.00
N TYR A 112 19.38 -4.08 24.73
CA TYR A 112 18.09 -4.78 24.72
C TYR A 112 17.91 -5.50 23.39
N THR A 113 17.59 -6.78 23.47
CA THR A 113 17.19 -7.61 22.33
C THR A 113 15.75 -8.07 22.51
N LEU A 114 14.91 -7.82 21.51
CA LEU A 114 13.52 -8.26 21.49
C LEU A 114 13.26 -9.03 20.19
N GLN A 115 12.86 -10.29 20.33
CA GLN A 115 12.47 -11.11 19.19
C GLN A 115 11.01 -10.85 18.82
N ILE A 116 10.80 -10.51 17.55
CA ILE A 116 9.48 -10.22 16.99
C ILE A 116 9.25 -11.13 15.80
N GLN A 117 8.10 -11.80 15.81
CA GLN A 117 7.56 -12.45 14.64
C GLN A 117 6.79 -11.42 13.82
N VAL A 118 7.28 -11.10 12.63
CA VAL A 118 6.65 -10.14 11.72
C VAL A 118 5.98 -10.87 10.56
N LYS A 119 4.85 -10.33 10.13
CA LYS A 119 4.16 -10.73 8.92
C LYS A 119 3.85 -9.48 8.09
N PRO A 120 4.06 -9.48 6.77
CA PRO A 120 3.55 -8.42 5.93
C PRO A 120 2.04 -8.29 6.02
N TYR A 121 1.59 -7.05 6.22
CA TYR A 121 0.18 -6.66 6.18
C TYR A 121 -0.40 -6.80 4.76
N LEU A 122 0.46 -6.74 3.73
CA LEU A 122 0.09 -6.77 2.31
C LEU A 122 1.10 -7.54 1.42
N SER A 123 1.69 -8.66 1.86
CA SER A 123 2.49 -9.52 0.94
C SER A 123 1.92 -10.94 0.83
N LYS A 124 2.02 -11.52 -0.38
CA LYS A 124 1.63 -12.92 -0.63
C LYS A 124 2.77 -13.93 -0.56
N ASP A 125 4.03 -13.49 -0.53
CA ASP A 125 5.17 -14.42 -0.58
C ASP A 125 5.80 -14.66 0.80
N GLN A 126 5.48 -13.80 1.77
CA GLN A 126 5.78 -14.00 3.18
C GLN A 126 4.46 -14.14 3.97
N PHE A 127 3.67 -15.17 3.69
CA PHE A 127 2.62 -15.58 4.62
C PHE A 127 3.21 -16.22 5.88
N ALA A 128 4.40 -16.82 5.74
CA ALA A 128 5.15 -17.36 6.86
C ALA A 128 5.69 -16.18 7.66
N PRO A 129 5.21 -16.00 8.90
CA PRO A 129 5.79 -14.98 9.75
C PRO A 129 7.28 -15.30 9.95
N PHE A 130 8.15 -14.31 9.80
CA PHE A 130 9.58 -14.48 10.01
C PHE A 130 10.03 -13.78 11.28
N LEU A 131 11.14 -14.24 11.85
CA LEU A 131 11.67 -13.70 13.08
C LEU A 131 12.66 -12.58 12.76
N VAL A 132 12.44 -11.44 13.41
CA VAL A 132 13.37 -10.30 13.41
C VAL A 132 13.80 -10.06 14.85
N ASN A 133 15.09 -9.84 15.03
CA ASN A 133 15.63 -9.40 16.32
C ASN A 133 15.78 -7.89 16.28
N LEU A 134 14.96 -7.19 17.07
CA LEU A 134 15.17 -5.77 17.34
C LEU A 134 16.23 -5.65 18.42
N THR A 135 17.37 -5.08 18.06
CA THR A 135 18.43 -4.73 18.99
C THR A 135 18.41 -3.22 19.22
N HIS A 136 18.59 -2.81 20.47
CA HIS A 136 18.58 -1.42 20.83
C HIS A 136 19.53 -1.16 22.02
N PRO A 137 20.35 -0.09 21.99
CA PRO A 137 21.31 0.19 23.06
C PRO A 137 20.65 0.32 24.45
N PRO A 138 21.37 -0.01 25.54
CA PRO A 138 20.83 0.05 26.90
C PRO A 138 20.35 1.44 27.33
N ASN A 139 20.89 2.50 26.70
CA ASN A 139 20.62 3.91 27.01
C ASN A 139 19.96 4.67 25.85
N GLY A 140 19.49 3.99 24.81
CA GLY A 140 18.86 4.67 23.68
C GLY A 140 17.42 5.13 23.99
N ARG A 141 16.87 5.94 23.08
CA ARG A 141 15.54 6.54 23.19
C ARG A 141 14.40 5.53 23.37
N PHE A 142 14.52 4.31 22.83
CA PHE A 142 13.45 3.30 22.87
C PHE A 142 13.61 2.27 23.99
N LYS A 143 14.55 2.47 24.94
CA LYS A 143 14.76 1.60 26.11
C LYS A 143 13.44 1.26 26.80
N ASN A 144 12.67 2.29 27.15
CA ASN A 144 11.42 2.12 27.89
C ASN A 144 10.33 1.44 27.08
N ALA A 145 10.35 1.58 25.75
CA ALA A 145 9.40 0.91 24.87
C ALA A 145 9.75 -0.58 24.74
N LEU A 146 11.04 -0.92 24.58
CA LEU A 146 11.49 -2.32 24.56
C LEU A 146 11.26 -3.02 25.90
N THR A 147 11.57 -2.39 27.03
CA THR A 147 11.40 -3.03 28.35
C THR A 147 9.93 -3.18 28.75
N LYS A 148 9.05 -2.29 28.28
CA LYS A 148 7.60 -2.41 28.47
C LYS A 148 6.92 -3.29 27.43
N ALA A 149 7.64 -3.77 26.42
CA ALA A 149 7.11 -4.74 25.46
C ALA A 149 6.86 -6.05 26.20
N LYS A 150 5.58 -6.32 26.47
CA LYS A 150 5.13 -7.56 27.10
C LYS A 150 4.75 -8.57 26.03
N LYS A 151 4.69 -9.85 26.41
CA LYS A 151 4.07 -10.92 25.61
C LYS A 151 2.58 -10.61 25.42
N ILE A 152 2.27 -9.79 24.43
CA ILE A 152 0.91 -9.38 24.13
C ILE A 152 0.61 -9.82 22.69
N PRO A 153 -0.52 -10.49 22.44
CA PRO A 153 -1.08 -10.60 21.09
C PRO A 153 -1.64 -9.22 20.69
N ARG A 154 -0.78 -8.21 20.56
CA ARG A 154 -1.15 -6.92 20.00
C ARG A 154 -0.30 -6.66 18.78
N PHE A 155 -0.99 -6.25 17.72
CA PHE A 155 -0.42 -5.85 16.44
C PHE A 155 0.49 -4.65 16.68
N ILE A 156 1.80 -4.87 16.74
CA ILE A 156 2.74 -3.75 16.61
C ILE A 156 2.75 -3.43 15.12
N GLN A 157 2.03 -2.38 14.74
CA GLN A 157 2.14 -1.82 13.41
C GLN A 157 3.50 -1.17 13.32
N LEU A 158 4.43 -1.80 12.60
CA LEU A 158 5.67 -1.15 12.22
C LEU A 158 5.32 -0.22 11.05
N GLU A 159 4.97 1.02 11.39
CA GLU A 159 4.65 2.04 10.40
C GLU A 159 5.93 2.58 9.77
N TYR A 160 6.12 2.27 8.49
CA TYR A 160 6.55 3.30 7.53
C TYR A 160 5.26 3.86 6.93
N SER A 161 4.90 5.09 7.28
CA SER A 161 3.67 5.73 6.82
C SER A 161 3.80 6.15 5.34
N SER A 162 2.77 5.87 4.56
CA SER A 162 2.48 6.59 3.33
C SER A 162 1.03 6.34 2.96
N LEU A 163 0.22 7.40 2.95
CA LEU A 163 -1.06 7.41 2.23
C LEU A 163 -0.74 7.07 0.78
N GLN A 164 -1.07 5.85 0.34
CA GLN A 164 -0.65 5.35 -0.98
C GLN A 164 -1.42 6.04 -2.10
N LYS A 165 -0.94 7.23 -2.46
CA LYS A 165 -1.15 7.83 -3.78
C LYS A 165 -0.04 7.29 -4.67
N THR A 166 -0.42 6.55 -5.72
CA THR A 166 0.56 5.97 -6.64
C THR A 166 0.14 6.17 -8.08
N SER A 167 1.10 6.53 -8.93
CA SER A 167 0.91 6.76 -10.36
C SER A 167 1.12 5.46 -11.15
N TYR A 168 0.24 5.21 -12.13
CA TYR A 168 0.23 3.99 -12.93
C TYR A 168 -0.07 4.26 -14.38
N ILE A 169 0.42 3.40 -15.27
CA ILE A 169 0.03 3.34 -16.69
C ILE A 169 -0.98 2.20 -16.85
N VAL A 170 -2.11 2.45 -17.49
CA VAL A 170 -3.08 1.40 -17.86
C VAL A 170 -2.67 0.78 -19.20
N LYS A 171 -2.59 -0.56 -19.27
CA LYS A 171 -2.23 -1.33 -20.45
C LYS A 171 -3.42 -2.10 -21.00
#